data_AF-A0A916WQV9-F1
#
_entry.id   AF-A0A916WQV9-F1
#
_cell.length_a   1.000
_cell.length_b   1.000
_cell.length_c   1.000
_cell.angle_alpha   90.00
_cell.angle_beta   90.00
_cell.angle_gamma   90.00
#
_symmetry.space_group_name_H-M   'P 1'
#
loop_
_entity.id
_entity.type
_entity.pdbx_description
1 polymer ?
#
loop_
_entity_poly.entity_id
_entity_poly.type
_entity_poly.pdbx_seq_one_letter_code
_entity_poly.pdbx_strand_id
1 'polypeptide(L)'
;MADPAPLSLHGALAAELEAVRRELEATALRLCLDPVVFLKHADALQGFDRLAQTIAEAAGVLRSEADPDTTLAAIRLEAMRARLVLATGAY
;
A
#
# COMPACT_ATOMS: atom_id res chain seq x y z
N MET A 1 5.23 -25.02 21.32
CA MET A 1 4.83 -23.86 20.50
C MET A 1 5.04 -24.29 19.06
N ALA A 2 3.98 -24.41 18.26
CA ALA A 2 4.14 -24.73 16.84
C ALA A 2 4.81 -23.55 16.14
N ASP A 3 5.84 -23.82 15.34
CA ASP A 3 6.45 -22.83 14.46
C ASP A 3 5.37 -22.34 13.48
N PRO A 4 5.21 -21.02 13.24
CA PRO A 4 4.26 -20.54 12.26
C PRO A 4 4.62 -21.12 10.89
N ALA A 5 3.61 -21.61 10.17
CA ALA A 5 3.80 -22.13 8.82
C ALA A 5 4.45 -21.05 7.93
N PRO A 6 5.38 -21.43 7.04
CA PRO A 6 6.06 -20.47 6.17
C PRO A 6 5.06 -19.74 5.27
N LEU A 7 5.22 -18.43 5.14
CA LEU A 7 4.40 -17.59 4.26
C LEU A 7 4.57 -18.01 2.80
N SER A 8 3.50 -17.88 2.01
CA SER A 8 3.60 -17.92 0.55
C SER A 8 4.46 -16.76 0.03
N LEU A 9 5.02 -16.86 -1.17
CA LEU A 9 5.80 -15.78 -1.79
C LEU A 9 4.99 -14.46 -1.84
N HIS A 10 3.70 -14.53 -2.18
CA HIS A 10 2.83 -13.35 -2.19
C HIS A 10 2.62 -12.78 -0.78
N GLY A 11 2.44 -13.64 0.24
CA GLY A 11 2.35 -13.21 1.64
C GLY A 11 3.64 -12.57 2.15
N ALA A 12 4.80 -13.12 1.80
CA ALA A 12 6.10 -12.54 2.12
C ALA A 12 6.30 -11.18 1.44
N LEU A 13 5.98 -11.06 0.15
CA LEU A 13 6.06 -9.79 -0.57
C LEU A 13 5.11 -8.73 0.00
N ALA A 14 3.91 -9.11 0.41
CA ALA A 14 2.98 -8.22 1.09
C ALA A 14 3.53 -7.73 2.44
N ALA A 15 4.28 -8.57 3.16
CA ALA A 15 4.94 -8.18 4.41
C ALA A 15 6.09 -7.18 4.16
N GLU A 16 6.87 -7.38 3.10
CA GLU A 16 7.91 -6.44 2.67
C GLU A 16 7.31 -5.08 2.28
N LEU A 17 6.24 -5.06 1.49
CA LEU A 17 5.53 -3.82 1.15
C LEU A 17 5.04 -3.08 2.40
N GLU A 18 4.52 -3.82 3.38
CA GLU A 18 4.07 -3.25 4.64
C GLU A 18 5.23 -2.70 5.50
N ALA A 19 6.41 -3.31 5.44
CA ALA A 19 7.62 -2.75 6.05
C ALA A 19 8.03 -1.43 5.38
N VAL A 20 8.08 -1.40 4.04
CA VAL A 20 8.37 -0.19 3.25
C VAL A 20 7.36 0.92 3.54
N ARG A 21 6.07 0.60 3.66
CA ARG A 21 5.02 1.55 4.03
C ARG A 21 5.31 2.21 5.37
N ARG A 22 5.69 1.43 6.39
CA ARG A 22 6.03 1.96 7.72
C ARG A 22 7.26 2.86 7.70
N GLU A 23 8.28 2.51 6.92
CA GLU A 23 9.48 3.35 6.75
C GLU A 23 9.17 4.67 6.05
N LEU A 24 8.28 4.62 5.04
CA LEU A 24 7.77 5.80 4.34
C LEU A 24 7.03 6.72 5.31
N GLU A 25 6.09 6.18 6.09
CA GLU A 25 5.32 6.95 7.07
C GLU A 25 6.20 7.55 8.16
N ALA A 26 7.17 6.80 8.68
CA ALA A 26 8.13 7.32 9.65
C ALA A 26 8.99 8.45 9.08
N THR A 27 9.32 8.39 7.79
CA THR A 27 10.05 9.46 7.10
C THR A 27 9.18 10.68 6.84
N ALA A 28 7.96 10.48 6.35
CA ALA A 28 6.98 11.54 6.13
C ALA A 28 6.67 12.30 7.43
N LEU A 29 6.47 11.57 8.54
CA LEU A 29 6.24 12.17 9.85
C LEU A 29 7.39 13.09 10.28
N ARG A 30 8.64 12.68 10.10
CA ARG A 30 9.81 13.52 10.41
C ARG A 30 9.82 14.80 9.59
N LEU A 31 9.44 14.74 8.31
CA LEU A 31 9.34 15.92 7.44
C LEU A 31 8.19 16.84 7.83
N CYS A 32 7.04 16.28 8.24
CA CYS A 32 5.91 17.06 8.74
C CYS A 32 6.21 17.78 10.06
N LEU A 33 7.12 17.24 10.87
CA LEU A 33 7.54 17.85 12.14
C LEU A 33 8.58 18.96 11.96
N ASP A 34 9.20 19.10 10.78
CA ASP A 34 10.07 20.23 10.44
C ASP A 34 9.20 21.42 9.98
N PRO A 35 9.14 22.54 10.74
CA PRO A 35 8.29 23.67 10.39
C PRO A 35 8.64 24.32 9.06
N VAL A 36 9.91 24.34 8.66
CA VAL A 36 10.37 24.97 7.41
C VAL A 36 9.93 24.13 6.21
N VAL A 37 10.06 22.81 6.32
CA VAL A 37 9.62 21.88 5.28
C VAL A 37 8.09 21.89 5.18
N PHE A 38 7.40 21.75 6.30
CA PHE A 38 5.94 21.70 6.34
C PHE A 38 5.31 22.97 5.74
N LEU A 39 5.75 24.16 6.15
CA LEU A 39 5.19 25.42 5.65
C LEU A 39 5.41 25.62 4.14
N LYS A 40 6.49 25.08 3.57
CA LYS A 40 6.81 25.22 2.15
C LYS A 40 6.20 24.12 1.27
N HIS A 41 5.94 22.95 1.84
CA HIS A 41 5.66 21.74 1.08
C HIS A 41 4.47 20.92 1.59
N ALA A 42 3.61 21.44 2.47
CA ALA A 42 2.47 20.74 3.05
C ALA A 42 1.65 19.93 2.02
N ASP A 43 1.30 20.53 0.88
CA ASP A 43 0.53 19.85 -0.17
C ASP A 43 1.31 18.70 -0.84
N ALA A 44 2.62 18.87 -1.01
CA ALA A 44 3.49 17.82 -1.53
C ALA A 44 3.66 16.68 -0.52
N LEU A 45 3.68 16.99 0.79
CA LEU A 45 3.76 15.99 1.85
C LEU A 45 2.54 15.07 1.89
N GLN A 46 1.35 15.53 1.48
CA GLN A 46 0.18 14.67 1.28
C GLN A 46 0.42 13.57 0.22
N GLY A 47 1.43 13.74 -0.63
CA GLY A 47 1.87 12.69 -1.55
C GLY A 47 2.36 11.43 -0.84
N PHE A 48 2.95 11.56 0.35
CA PHE A 48 3.39 10.42 1.14
C PHE A 48 2.22 9.57 1.64
N ASP A 49 1.14 10.20 2.07
CA ASP A 49 -0.07 9.47 2.50
C ASP A 49 -0.69 8.68 1.34
N ARG A 50 -0.76 9.30 0.14
CA ARG A 50 -1.25 8.60 -1.07
C ARG A 50 -0.37 7.41 -1.44
N LEU A 51 0.95 7.54 -1.32
CA LEU A 51 1.89 6.45 -1.55
C LEU A 51 1.71 5.35 -0.50
N ALA A 52 1.59 5.70 0.77
CA ALA A 52 1.37 4.75 1.86
C ALA A 52 0.06 3.96 1.65
N GLN A 53 -1.02 4.63 1.27
CA GLN A 53 -2.29 3.99 0.94
C GLN A 53 -2.15 3.05 -0.27
N THR A 54 -1.43 3.48 -1.32
CA THR A 54 -1.20 2.64 -2.51
C THR A 54 -0.44 1.36 -2.15
N ILE A 55 0.59 1.47 -1.31
CA ILE A 55 1.37 0.32 -0.84
C ILE A 55 0.50 -0.61 0.01
N ALA A 56 -0.35 -0.06 0.89
CA ALA A 56 -1.27 -0.85 1.72
C ALA A 56 -2.27 -1.66 0.88
N GLU A 57 -2.87 -1.05 -0.14
CA GLU A 57 -3.79 -1.72 -1.06
C GLU A 57 -3.07 -2.82 -1.85
N ALA A 58 -1.84 -2.57 -2.34
CA ALA A 58 -1.05 -3.57 -3.05
C ALA A 58 -0.69 -4.77 -2.17
N ALA A 59 -0.30 -4.53 -0.91
CA ALA A 59 -0.08 -5.59 0.06
C ALA A 59 -1.38 -6.36 0.38
N GLY A 60 -2.53 -5.67 0.41
CA GLY A 60 -3.85 -6.27 0.55
C GLY A 60 -4.18 -7.23 -0.60
N VAL A 61 -3.98 -6.79 -1.84
CA VAL A 61 -4.18 -7.62 -3.05
C VAL A 61 -3.30 -8.87 -3.02
N LEU A 62 -2.02 -8.73 -2.68
CA LEU A 62 -1.09 -9.87 -2.60
C LEU A 62 -1.43 -10.87 -1.49
N ARG A 63 -2.09 -10.44 -0.42
CA ARG A 63 -2.58 -11.33 0.64
C ARG A 63 -3.93 -11.96 0.33
N SER A 64 -4.66 -11.46 -0.66
CA SER A 64 -5.99 -11.96 -0.97
C SER A 64 -5.90 -13.39 -1.49
N GLU A 65 -6.68 -14.28 -0.88
CA GLU A 65 -6.88 -15.65 -1.35
C GLU A 65 -8.17 -15.78 -2.18
N ALA A 66 -8.92 -14.67 -2.35
CA ALA A 66 -10.13 -14.64 -3.14
C ALA A 66 -9.82 -14.62 -4.65
N ASP A 67 -10.85 -14.88 -5.46
CA ASP A 67 -10.75 -14.73 -6.92
C ASP A 67 -10.40 -13.27 -7.32
N PRO A 68 -9.89 -13.07 -8.55
CA PRO A 68 -9.47 -11.74 -9.01
C PRO A 68 -10.57 -10.67 -8.94
N ASP A 69 -11.82 -11.00 -9.26
CA ASP A 69 -12.92 -10.02 -9.32
C ASP A 69 -13.30 -9.56 -7.91
N THR A 70 -13.41 -10.50 -6.97
CA THR A 70 -13.64 -10.19 -5.55
C THR A 70 -12.48 -9.36 -4.97
N THR A 71 -11.24 -9.71 -5.32
CA THR A 71 -10.05 -8.98 -4.86
C THR A 71 -10.02 -7.56 -5.40
N LEU A 72 -10.30 -7.36 -6.70
CA LEU A 72 -10.36 -6.05 -7.33
C LEU A 72 -11.50 -5.18 -6.77
N ALA A 73 -12.65 -5.78 -6.46
CA ALA A 73 -13.78 -5.07 -5.85
C ALA A 73 -13.48 -4.56 -4.44
N ALA A 74 -12.58 -5.24 -3.70
CA ALA A 74 -12.17 -4.85 -2.36
C ALA A 74 -11.17 -3.67 -2.33
N ILE A 75 -10.54 -3.32 -3.45
CA ILE A 75 -9.57 -2.22 -3.52
C ILE A 75 -10.29 -0.89 -3.29
N ARG A 76 -9.90 -0.16 -2.25
CA ARG A 76 -10.56 1.11 -1.87
C ARG A 76 -10.04 2.30 -2.67
N LEU A 77 -8.82 2.20 -3.19
CA LEU A 77 -8.21 3.24 -4.01
C LEU A 77 -8.66 3.11 -5.46
N GLU A 78 -9.73 3.81 -5.83
CA GLU A 78 -10.39 3.73 -7.15
C GLU A 78 -9.42 3.85 -8.32
N ALA A 79 -8.46 4.77 -8.24
CA ALA A 79 -7.47 4.95 -9.30
C ALA A 79 -6.57 3.73 -9.48
N MET A 80 -6.20 3.03 -8.39
CA MET A 80 -5.43 1.79 -8.46
C MET A 80 -6.31 0.65 -9.00
N ARG A 81 -7.55 0.53 -8.50
CA ARG A 81 -8.52 -0.44 -8.99
C ARG A 81 -8.71 -0.32 -10.50
N ALA A 82 -8.97 0.89 -11.00
CA ALA A 82 -9.16 1.15 -12.42
C ALA A 82 -7.95 0.74 -13.27
N ARG A 83 -6.73 1.04 -12.81
CA ARG A 83 -5.50 0.62 -13.52
C ARG A 83 -5.35 -0.90 -13.56
N LEU A 84 -5.68 -1.59 -12.47
CA LEU A 84 -5.58 -3.05 -12.40
C LEU A 84 -6.66 -3.73 -13.25
N VAL A 85 -7.91 -3.29 -13.17
CA VAL A 85 -9.03 -3.77 -14.02
C VAL A 85 -8.65 -3.68 -15.50
N LEU A 86 -8.13 -2.52 -15.93
CA LEU A 86 -7.66 -2.33 -17.31
C LEU A 86 -6.53 -3.29 -17.69
N ALA A 87 -5.56 -3.51 -16.79
CA ALA A 87 -4.40 -4.34 -17.06
C ALA A 87 -4.73 -5.84 -17.07
N THR A 88 -5.70 -6.28 -16.28
CA THR A 88 -6.08 -7.71 -16.18
C THR A 88 -7.22 -8.09 -17.11
N GLY A 89 -7.91 -7.12 -17.72
CA GLY A 89 -9.10 -7.39 -18.55
C GLY A 89 -10.29 -7.91 -17.75
N ALA A 90 -10.28 -7.72 -16.43
CA ALA A 90 -11.42 -8.03 -15.56
C ALA A 90 -12.58 -7.06 -15.87
N TYR A 91 -13.82 -7.52 -15.78
CA TYR A 91 -15.02 -6.73 -16.11
C TYR A 91 -16.03 -6.74 -14.96
#